data_AF-A0A6C0BUD0-F1
#
_entry.id   AF-A0A6C0BUD0-F1
#
_cell.length_a   1.000
_cell.length_b   1.000
_cell.length_c   1.000
_cell.angle_alpha   90.00
_cell.angle_beta   90.00
_cell.angle_gamma   90.00
#
_symmetry.space_group_name_H-M   'P 1'
#
loop_
_entity.id
_entity.type
_entity.pdbx_description
1 polymer ?
#
loop_
_entity_poly.entity_id
_entity_poly.type
_entity_poly.pdbx_seq_one_letter_code
_entity_poly.pdbx_strand_id
1 'polypeptide(L)'
;MSYFYLPKIYPPITIDNIQIKYGNQLTHDCYLDNLNTLKQDIKQYKGNEIVKKLLSPYNLLHKIIKDESISFNQLLFIEIFNLSKINIQSSMTSIHFSHIDNDIISALKMIRKNDEDKYYSSNQVVTSIMKKREKDISILNKQFYNHIKEKFKNTFDLITIMDCDYYDNKMNNIYILNVILGIYILKLESDIIFKIPNLYEQHNIELLYFVSNYFEKTVIIRPNINNYLQNYKYICCKRLSNTINKDFIKYICDSFYNFYTKNDKNLKLTSFLKNNVPTTFISKIEECNSITAQTLLDNYCYLHNICKFNEKNNCNDKISEINEKNKQKCINWCITNSIEYNEL
;
A
#
# COMPACT_ATOMS: atom_id res chain seq x y z
N MET A 1 1.35 15.70 -4.98
CA MET A 1 0.52 14.51 -5.16
C MET A 1 0.73 13.91 -6.54
N SER A 2 0.81 12.59 -6.64
CA SER A 2 1.01 11.91 -7.92
C SER A 2 0.07 10.72 -8.02
N TYR A 3 -0.63 10.61 -9.15
CA TYR A 3 -1.40 9.42 -9.51
C TYR A 3 -1.04 9.01 -10.94
N PHE A 4 -0.90 7.71 -11.18
CA PHE A 4 -0.53 7.16 -12.48
C PHE A 4 -1.56 6.12 -12.90
N TYR A 5 -2.12 6.28 -14.10
CA TYR A 5 -3.02 5.30 -14.68
C TYR A 5 -2.20 4.24 -15.42
N LEU A 6 -2.48 2.97 -15.13
CA LEU A 6 -1.89 1.86 -15.85
C LEU A 6 -2.72 1.51 -17.09
N PRO A 7 -2.09 1.09 -18.19
CA PRO A 7 -2.81 0.72 -19.40
C PRO A 7 -3.61 -0.56 -19.17
N LYS A 8 -4.77 -0.65 -19.83
CA LYS A 8 -5.56 -1.88 -19.86
C LYS A 8 -4.85 -2.93 -20.70
N ILE A 9 -4.89 -4.18 -20.25
CA ILE A 9 -4.09 -5.25 -20.84
C ILE A 9 -4.97 -6.15 -21.71
N TYR A 10 -4.48 -6.45 -22.91
CA TYR A 10 -5.07 -7.39 -23.85
C TYR A 10 -3.96 -8.18 -24.57
N PRO A 11 -4.11 -9.50 -24.80
CA PRO A 11 -5.20 -10.39 -24.36
C PRO A 11 -5.18 -10.67 -22.83
N PRO A 12 -6.25 -11.26 -22.26
CA PRO A 12 -6.28 -11.64 -20.86
C PRO A 12 -5.23 -12.70 -20.52
N ILE A 13 -4.73 -12.65 -19.28
CA ILE A 13 -3.77 -13.64 -18.76
C ILE A 13 -4.50 -14.97 -18.58
N THR A 14 -3.92 -16.06 -19.07
CA THR A 14 -4.42 -17.42 -18.92
C THR A 14 -3.48 -18.27 -18.07
N ILE A 15 -3.90 -19.50 -17.77
CA ILE A 15 -3.13 -20.46 -16.97
C ILE A 15 -1.77 -20.77 -17.58
N ASP A 16 -1.67 -20.80 -18.91
CA ASP A 16 -0.42 -21.06 -19.64
C ASP A 16 0.62 -19.94 -19.48
N ASN A 17 0.17 -18.76 -19.02
CA ASN A 17 1.05 -17.64 -18.74
C ASN A 17 1.59 -17.64 -17.30
N ILE A 18 1.16 -18.56 -16.43
CA ILE A 18 1.59 -18.61 -15.04
C ILE A 18 2.75 -19.60 -14.88
N GLN A 19 3.87 -19.14 -14.34
CA GLN A 19 5.00 -19.97 -13.97
C GLN A 19 5.69 -19.38 -12.74
N ILE A 20 5.47 -19.99 -11.58
CA ILE A 20 6.08 -19.58 -10.31
C ILE A 20 7.58 -19.91 -10.34
N LYS A 21 8.42 -18.87 -10.22
CA LYS A 21 9.87 -18.93 -10.15
C LYS A 21 10.34 -18.40 -8.79
N TYR A 22 11.39 -19.03 -8.27
CA TYR A 22 11.99 -18.68 -7.00
C TYR A 22 13.50 -18.63 -7.12
N GLY A 23 14.12 -17.86 -6.25
CA GLY A 23 15.57 -17.71 -6.23
C GLY A 23 16.06 -17.00 -4.99
N ASN A 24 17.37 -16.94 -4.87
CA ASN A 24 18.03 -16.05 -3.92
C ASN A 24 17.91 -14.60 -4.44
N GLN A 25 17.84 -13.66 -3.52
CA GLN A 25 17.65 -12.24 -3.80
C GLN A 25 18.63 -11.75 -4.90
N LEU A 26 18.11 -11.17 -5.99
CA LEU A 26 18.81 -10.54 -7.11
C LEU A 26 18.02 -9.27 -7.44
N THR A 27 18.54 -8.07 -7.73
CA THR A 27 19.90 -7.53 -7.96
C THR A 27 19.86 -6.06 -7.53
N HIS A 28 21.00 -5.52 -7.12
CA HIS A 28 21.20 -4.11 -6.76
C HIS A 28 20.93 -3.18 -7.95
N ASP A 29 19.88 -2.36 -7.86
CA ASP A 29 19.78 -1.16 -8.67
C ASP A 29 20.79 -0.13 -8.15
N CYS A 30 21.59 0.45 -9.05
CA CYS A 30 22.53 1.54 -8.73
C CYS A 30 21.83 2.70 -7.98
N TYR A 31 20.54 2.92 -8.25
CA TYR A 31 19.68 3.85 -7.50
C TYR A 31 19.60 3.51 -6.00
N LEU A 32 19.34 2.24 -5.68
CA LEU A 32 19.22 1.77 -4.29
C LEU A 32 20.56 1.91 -3.57
N ASP A 33 21.67 1.68 -4.26
CA ASP A 33 23.00 1.83 -3.68
C ASP A 33 23.30 3.28 -3.29
N ASN A 34 23.06 4.23 -4.20
CA ASN A 34 23.21 5.66 -3.90
C ASN A 34 22.34 6.11 -2.72
N LEU A 35 21.10 5.63 -2.68
CA LEU A 35 20.16 5.94 -1.61
C LEU A 35 20.58 5.31 -0.27
N ASN A 36 21.18 4.12 -0.30
CA ASN A 36 21.71 3.44 0.88
C ASN A 36 22.95 4.16 1.44
N THR A 37 23.87 4.60 0.58
CA THR A 37 25.03 5.41 0.99
C THR A 37 24.56 6.69 1.67
N LEU A 38 23.64 7.44 1.06
CA LEU A 38 23.17 8.69 1.65
C LEU A 38 22.42 8.47 2.97
N LYS A 39 21.66 7.37 3.10
CA LYS A 39 21.05 6.96 4.39
C LYS A 39 22.10 6.70 5.46
N GLN A 40 23.22 6.08 5.12
CA GLN A 40 24.31 5.83 6.06
C GLN A 40 25.00 7.13 6.48
N ASP A 41 25.25 8.05 5.56
CA ASP A 41 25.81 9.37 5.88
C ASP A 41 24.90 10.17 6.80
N ILE A 42 23.58 10.19 6.53
CA ILE A 42 22.60 10.88 7.37
C ILE A 42 22.59 10.31 8.80
N LYS A 43 22.84 9.01 8.98
CA LYS A 43 22.88 8.37 10.31
C LYS A 43 24.01 8.90 11.19
N GLN A 44 25.07 9.47 10.61
CA GLN A 44 26.22 9.98 11.34
C GLN A 44 25.93 11.31 12.05
N TYR A 45 24.99 12.12 11.55
CA TYR A 45 24.64 13.41 12.15
C TYR A 45 23.78 13.24 13.42
N LYS A 46 24.19 13.92 14.50
CA LYS A 46 23.39 14.02 15.73
C LYS A 46 22.07 14.74 15.47
N GLY A 47 20.97 14.22 16.04
CA GLY A 47 19.64 14.83 15.92
C GLY A 47 18.93 14.61 14.58
N ASN A 48 19.45 13.75 13.70
CA ASN A 48 18.83 13.42 12.41
C ASN A 48 17.36 12.98 12.51
N GLU A 49 16.95 12.29 13.58
CA GLU A 49 15.56 11.86 13.81
C GLU A 49 14.62 13.05 14.02
N ILE A 50 15.09 14.13 14.66
CA ILE A 50 14.33 15.37 14.82
C ILE A 50 14.16 16.02 13.44
N VAL A 51 15.24 16.10 12.66
CA VAL A 51 15.19 16.66 11.30
C VAL A 51 14.29 15.83 10.39
N LYS A 52 14.33 14.49 10.45
CA LYS A 52 13.42 13.62 9.69
C LYS A 52 11.95 13.91 10.01
N LYS A 53 11.62 14.10 11.30
CA LYS A 53 10.26 14.45 11.73
C LYS A 53 9.83 15.80 11.20
N LEU A 54 10.73 16.80 11.27
CA LEU A 54 10.50 18.15 10.73
C LEU A 54 10.30 18.13 9.20
N LEU A 55 11.02 17.28 8.48
CA LEU A 55 10.90 17.18 7.03
C LEU A 55 9.74 16.34 6.55
N SER A 56 8.92 15.83 7.47
CA SER A 56 7.68 15.15 7.18
C SER A 56 6.50 16.03 7.61
N PRO A 57 6.13 17.09 6.83
CA PRO A 57 5.13 18.08 7.19
C PRO A 57 3.88 17.51 7.87
N TYR A 58 3.32 16.44 7.31
CA TYR A 58 2.08 15.83 7.76
C TYR A 58 2.18 15.09 9.09
N ASN A 59 3.39 14.91 9.63
CA ASN A 59 3.54 14.51 11.03
C ASN A 59 2.94 15.55 11.97
N LEU A 60 2.75 16.81 11.57
CA LEU A 60 2.12 17.83 12.41
C LEU A 60 0.59 17.72 12.45
N LEU A 61 -0.03 16.90 11.60
CA LEU A 61 -1.50 16.80 11.54
C LEU A 61 -2.14 16.46 12.89
N HIS A 62 -1.53 15.56 13.68
CA HIS A 62 -2.05 15.20 15.01
C HIS A 62 -2.09 16.38 16.01
N LYS A 63 -1.35 17.45 15.76
CA LYS A 63 -1.38 18.66 16.61
C LYS A 63 -2.37 19.70 16.11
N ILE A 64 -2.68 19.67 14.82
CA ILE A 64 -3.49 20.67 14.13
C ILE A 64 -4.95 20.25 14.11
N ILE A 65 -5.24 18.95 14.04
CA ILE A 65 -6.60 18.44 14.02
C ILE A 65 -7.26 18.67 15.37
N LYS A 66 -8.53 19.09 15.32
CA LYS A 66 -9.32 19.41 16.51
C LYS A 66 -9.77 18.18 17.29
N ASP A 67 -10.09 17.10 16.57
CA ASP A 67 -10.45 15.82 17.17
C ASP A 67 -9.20 14.96 17.40
N GLU A 68 -8.75 14.91 18.65
CA GLU A 68 -7.57 14.14 19.08
C GLU A 68 -7.76 12.62 18.96
N SER A 69 -9.00 12.12 18.77
CA SER A 69 -9.25 10.70 18.56
C SER A 69 -8.85 10.22 17.16
N ILE A 70 -8.67 11.15 16.21
CA ILE A 70 -8.33 10.82 14.83
C ILE A 70 -6.86 10.39 14.72
N SER A 71 -6.63 9.16 14.30
CA SER A 71 -5.28 8.62 14.13
C SER A 71 -4.66 9.05 12.79
N PHE A 72 -3.32 9.06 12.73
CA PHE A 72 -2.60 9.33 11.48
C PHE A 72 -2.97 8.36 10.35
N ASN A 73 -3.18 7.09 10.68
CA ASN A 73 -3.56 6.07 9.70
C ASN A 73 -4.97 6.31 9.14
N GLN A 74 -5.89 6.82 9.95
CA GLN A 74 -7.22 7.23 9.49
C GLN A 74 -7.09 8.33 8.42
N LEU A 75 -6.30 9.37 8.70
CA LEU A 75 -6.07 10.49 7.77
C LEU A 75 -5.42 10.03 6.46
N LEU A 76 -4.42 9.16 6.57
CA LEU A 76 -3.76 8.56 5.42
C LEU A 76 -4.79 7.81 4.54
N PHE A 77 -5.66 7.00 5.15
CA PHE A 77 -6.67 6.27 4.41
C PHE A 77 -7.74 7.19 3.82
N ILE A 78 -8.15 8.25 4.53
CA ILE A 78 -9.06 9.29 4.00
C ILE A 78 -8.48 9.89 2.71
N GLU A 79 -7.20 10.28 2.71
CA GLU A 79 -6.56 10.79 1.51
C GLU A 79 -6.56 9.74 0.40
N ILE A 80 -6.14 8.51 0.68
CA ILE A 80 -6.10 7.42 -0.33
C ILE A 80 -7.49 7.20 -0.93
N PHE A 81 -8.53 7.13 -0.09
CA PHE A 81 -9.90 6.89 -0.53
C PHE A 81 -10.44 8.05 -1.38
N ASN A 82 -10.22 9.30 -0.96
CA ASN A 82 -10.63 10.48 -1.74
C ASN A 82 -9.91 10.53 -3.10
N LEU A 83 -8.61 10.25 -3.13
CA LEU A 83 -7.82 10.20 -4.37
C LEU A 83 -8.17 9.02 -5.26
N SER A 84 -8.60 7.92 -4.64
CA SER A 84 -9.07 6.77 -5.38
C SER A 84 -10.28 7.13 -6.23
N LYS A 85 -11.13 8.10 -5.85
CA LYS A 85 -12.41 8.38 -6.53
C LYS A 85 -13.24 7.09 -6.72
N ILE A 86 -13.24 6.23 -5.72
CA ILE A 86 -14.18 5.11 -5.60
C ILE A 86 -15.54 5.70 -5.26
N ASN A 87 -16.57 5.27 -5.99
CA ASN A 87 -17.93 5.73 -5.77
C ASN A 87 -18.86 4.53 -5.61
N ILE A 88 -19.28 4.31 -4.37
CA ILE A 88 -20.23 3.27 -3.98
C ILE A 88 -21.46 3.99 -3.43
N GLN A 89 -22.54 4.03 -4.22
CA GLN A 89 -23.74 4.80 -3.86
C GLN A 89 -24.64 4.07 -2.87
N SER A 90 -24.69 2.74 -2.94
CA SER A 90 -25.47 1.88 -2.05
C SER A 90 -24.72 1.57 -0.74
N SER A 91 -25.37 0.83 0.16
CA SER A 91 -24.71 0.18 1.30
C SER A 91 -23.50 -0.62 0.82
N MET A 92 -22.37 -0.49 1.53
CA MET A 92 -21.12 -1.15 1.21
C MET A 92 -20.83 -2.27 2.22
N THR A 93 -20.38 -3.41 1.75
CA THR A 93 -19.77 -4.46 2.59
C THR A 93 -18.26 -4.53 2.30
N SER A 94 -17.41 -4.24 3.29
CA SER A 94 -15.96 -4.20 3.11
C SER A 94 -15.20 -5.14 4.06
N ILE A 95 -14.02 -5.59 3.63
CA ILE A 95 -13.06 -6.30 4.49
C ILE A 95 -11.67 -5.70 4.40
N HIS A 96 -11.01 -5.66 5.54
CA HIS A 96 -9.70 -5.03 5.71
C HIS A 96 -8.68 -6.06 6.22
N PHE A 97 -7.53 -6.12 5.55
CA PHE A 97 -6.39 -6.99 5.87
C PHE A 97 -5.20 -6.14 6.29
N SER A 98 -5.17 -5.76 7.57
CA SER A 98 -4.11 -4.96 8.17
C SER A 98 -4.15 -4.96 9.72
N HIS A 99 -3.03 -4.63 10.36
CA HIS A 99 -2.95 -4.26 11.76
C HIS A 99 -3.71 -2.97 12.08
N ILE A 100 -3.95 -2.12 11.07
CA ILE A 100 -4.68 -0.85 11.19
C ILE A 100 -6.14 -0.96 10.71
N ASP A 101 -6.73 -2.15 10.71
CA ASP A 101 -8.12 -2.37 10.26
C ASP A 101 -9.11 -1.41 10.93
N ASN A 102 -8.99 -1.18 12.24
CA ASN A 102 -9.89 -0.27 12.97
C ASN A 102 -9.78 1.18 12.51
N ASP A 103 -8.56 1.63 12.16
CA ASP A 103 -8.34 2.96 11.60
C ASP A 103 -9.01 3.09 10.22
N ILE A 104 -8.87 2.08 9.37
CA ILE A 104 -9.50 2.05 8.05
C ILE A 104 -11.03 2.09 8.17
N ILE A 105 -11.60 1.29 9.08
CA ILE A 105 -13.05 1.24 9.32
C ILE A 105 -13.56 2.59 9.84
N SER A 106 -12.85 3.20 10.79
CA SER A 106 -13.20 4.52 11.32
C SER A 106 -13.19 5.59 10.22
N ALA A 107 -12.13 5.61 9.41
CA ALA A 107 -12.02 6.51 8.27
C ALA A 107 -13.18 6.33 7.28
N LEU A 108 -13.55 5.09 6.94
CA LEU A 108 -14.68 4.84 6.04
C LEU A 108 -16.01 5.33 6.62
N LYS A 109 -16.27 5.10 7.91
CA LYS A 109 -17.46 5.64 8.58
C LYS A 109 -17.53 7.16 8.51
N MET A 110 -16.40 7.84 8.70
CA MET A 110 -16.32 9.30 8.60
C MET A 110 -16.58 9.81 7.18
N ILE A 111 -16.04 9.14 6.16
CA ILE A 111 -16.18 9.54 4.75
C ILE A 111 -17.58 9.25 4.24
N ARG A 112 -18.11 8.04 4.49
CA ARG A 112 -19.34 7.55 3.89
C ARG A 112 -20.60 7.96 4.65
N LYS A 113 -20.52 8.10 5.98
CA LYS A 113 -21.65 8.45 6.85
C LYS A 113 -22.93 7.67 6.50
N ASN A 114 -22.78 6.36 6.25
CA ASN A 114 -23.88 5.46 5.91
C ASN A 114 -23.95 4.33 6.93
N ASP A 115 -25.02 4.32 7.73
CA ASP A 115 -25.22 3.36 8.83
C ASP A 115 -25.55 1.93 8.34
N GLU A 116 -25.92 1.78 7.06
CA GLU A 116 -26.17 0.47 6.45
C GLU A 116 -24.89 -0.25 6.01
N ASP A 117 -23.74 0.42 6.04
CA ASP A 117 -22.46 -0.17 5.68
C ASP A 117 -22.03 -1.25 6.69
N LYS A 118 -21.43 -2.33 6.18
CA LYS A 118 -20.91 -3.46 6.96
C LYS A 118 -19.40 -3.56 6.80
N TYR A 119 -18.69 -3.48 7.91
CA TYR A 119 -17.23 -3.45 7.94
C TYR A 119 -16.68 -4.68 8.65
N TYR A 120 -15.78 -5.41 7.98
CA TYR A 120 -15.13 -6.61 8.52
C TYR A 120 -13.63 -6.37 8.71
N SER A 121 -13.12 -6.66 9.91
CA SER A 121 -11.68 -6.78 10.14
C SER A 121 -11.24 -8.23 9.99
N SER A 122 -10.12 -8.46 9.30
CA SER A 122 -9.49 -9.77 9.19
C SER A 122 -9.20 -10.37 10.58
N ASN A 123 -8.75 -9.57 11.54
CA ASN A 123 -8.49 -10.00 12.90
C ASN A 123 -9.76 -10.47 13.63
N GLN A 124 -10.89 -9.79 13.41
CA GLN A 124 -12.18 -10.19 13.97
C GLN A 124 -12.69 -11.50 13.37
N VAL A 125 -12.54 -11.66 12.05
CA VAL A 125 -12.89 -12.92 11.37
C VAL A 125 -12.09 -14.08 11.95
N VAL A 126 -10.78 -13.92 12.12
CA VAL A 126 -9.91 -14.99 12.61
C VAL A 126 -10.24 -15.37 14.04
N THR A 127 -10.42 -14.37 14.92
CA THR A 127 -10.77 -14.63 16.32
C THR A 127 -12.09 -15.37 16.45
N SER A 128 -13.06 -15.12 15.56
CA SER A 128 -14.32 -15.86 15.51
C SER A 128 -14.15 -17.34 15.11
N ILE A 129 -13.16 -17.64 14.25
CA ILE A 129 -12.89 -18.99 13.75
C ILE A 129 -12.03 -19.78 14.74
N MET A 130 -10.94 -19.18 15.20
CA MET A 130 -9.91 -19.87 15.98
C MET A 130 -10.18 -19.86 17.49
N LYS A 131 -11.21 -19.12 17.95
CA LYS A 131 -11.56 -18.95 19.37
C LYS A 131 -10.37 -18.52 20.26
N LYS A 132 -9.33 -17.94 19.67
CA LYS A 132 -8.11 -17.43 20.32
C LYS A 132 -7.65 -16.16 19.64
N ARG A 133 -7.13 -15.22 20.43
CA ARG A 133 -6.38 -14.06 19.92
C ARG A 133 -4.95 -14.50 19.65
N GLU A 134 -4.65 -14.89 18.41
CA GLU A 134 -3.27 -15.03 17.97
C GLU A 134 -2.72 -13.66 17.55
N LYS A 135 -1.47 -13.37 17.96
CA LYS A 135 -0.79 -12.10 17.65
C LYS A 135 -0.24 -12.04 16.23
N ASP A 136 -0.07 -13.17 15.56
CA ASP A 136 0.43 -13.26 14.18
C ASP A 136 -0.57 -14.05 13.32
N ILE A 137 -1.56 -13.32 12.82
CA ILE A 137 -2.58 -13.87 11.94
C ILE A 137 -2.01 -13.95 10.53
N SER A 138 -1.68 -15.17 10.11
CA SER A 138 -1.20 -15.45 8.77
C SER A 138 -2.29 -16.10 7.93
N ILE A 139 -2.46 -15.62 6.70
CA ILE A 139 -3.32 -16.26 5.70
C ILE A 139 -2.86 -17.70 5.38
N LEU A 140 -1.64 -18.08 5.77
CA LEU A 140 -1.14 -19.44 5.66
C LEU A 140 -1.78 -20.43 6.65
N ASN A 141 -2.57 -19.96 7.62
CA ASN A 141 -3.37 -20.85 8.44
C ASN A 141 -4.45 -21.52 7.56
N LYS A 142 -4.40 -22.84 7.44
CA LYS A 142 -5.30 -23.62 6.56
C LYS A 142 -6.78 -23.44 6.88
N GLN A 143 -7.15 -23.38 8.16
CA GLN A 143 -8.55 -23.20 8.56
C GLN A 143 -9.04 -21.81 8.16
N PHE A 144 -8.22 -20.78 8.41
CA PHE A 144 -8.54 -19.41 8.05
C PHE A 144 -8.63 -19.21 6.53
N TYR A 145 -7.66 -19.73 5.77
CA TYR A 145 -7.63 -19.68 4.31
C TYR A 145 -8.89 -20.33 3.70
N ASN A 146 -9.20 -21.56 4.11
CA ASN A 146 -10.38 -22.27 3.63
C ASN A 146 -11.68 -21.53 4.00
N HIS A 147 -11.76 -21.03 5.23
CA HIS A 147 -12.94 -20.29 5.68
C HIS A 147 -13.19 -19.03 4.84
N ILE A 148 -12.15 -18.23 4.57
CA ILE A 148 -12.30 -17.03 3.73
C ILE A 148 -12.78 -17.43 2.33
N LYS A 149 -12.12 -18.43 1.75
CA LYS A 149 -12.36 -18.87 0.38
C LYS A 149 -13.77 -19.44 0.17
N GLU A 150 -14.29 -20.15 1.15
CA GLU A 150 -15.61 -20.79 1.06
C GLU A 150 -16.73 -19.83 1.45
N LYS A 151 -16.58 -19.10 2.56
CA LYS A 151 -17.66 -18.29 3.15
C LYS A 151 -17.81 -16.93 2.49
N PHE A 152 -16.71 -16.30 2.05
CA PHE A 152 -16.74 -14.92 1.59
C PHE A 152 -16.63 -14.76 0.07
N LYS A 153 -16.84 -15.84 -0.70
CA LYS A 153 -16.85 -15.76 -2.17
C LYS A 153 -17.90 -14.74 -2.62
N ASN A 154 -17.50 -13.79 -3.47
CA ASN A 154 -18.36 -12.74 -4.03
C ASN A 154 -19.15 -11.96 -2.96
N THR A 155 -18.51 -11.59 -1.85
CA THR A 155 -19.21 -10.95 -0.71
C THR A 155 -18.92 -9.45 -0.59
N PHE A 156 -17.71 -9.01 -0.91
CA PHE A 156 -17.24 -7.66 -0.57
C PHE A 156 -17.30 -6.70 -1.77
N ASP A 157 -17.76 -5.48 -1.52
CA ASP A 157 -17.80 -4.36 -2.46
C ASP A 157 -16.49 -3.54 -2.43
N LEU A 158 -15.76 -3.62 -1.30
CA LEU A 158 -14.44 -3.01 -1.13
C LEU A 158 -13.52 -3.94 -0.32
N ILE A 159 -12.30 -4.16 -0.81
CA ILE A 159 -11.24 -4.86 -0.06
C ILE A 159 -10.05 -3.95 0.10
N THR A 160 -9.46 -3.91 1.30
CA THR A 160 -8.20 -3.17 1.53
C THR A 160 -7.11 -4.06 2.11
N ILE A 161 -5.89 -3.98 1.58
CA ILE A 161 -4.73 -4.73 2.06
C ILE A 161 -3.55 -3.77 2.28
N MET A 162 -3.33 -3.33 3.52
CA MET A 162 -2.39 -2.22 3.81
C MET A 162 -1.03 -2.67 4.38
N ASP A 163 -0.87 -3.95 4.71
CA ASP A 163 0.29 -4.48 5.45
C ASP A 163 1.33 -5.22 4.61
N CYS A 164 1.45 -4.88 3.34
CA CYS A 164 2.29 -5.64 2.41
C CYS A 164 3.78 -5.68 2.82
N ASP A 165 4.28 -4.62 3.45
CA ASP A 165 5.69 -4.51 3.86
C ASP A 165 6.07 -5.39 5.07
N TYR A 166 5.09 -5.71 5.92
CA TYR A 166 5.30 -6.67 7.01
C TYR A 166 5.59 -8.05 6.44
N TYR A 167 4.85 -8.42 5.38
CA TYR A 167 4.99 -9.69 4.70
C TYR A 167 6.22 -9.77 3.79
N ASP A 168 6.66 -8.66 3.19
CA ASP A 168 7.87 -8.59 2.36
C ASP A 168 9.14 -8.89 3.18
N ASN A 169 9.32 -8.21 4.32
CA ASN A 169 10.54 -8.32 5.13
C ASN A 169 10.65 -9.63 5.93
N LYS A 170 9.52 -10.23 6.35
CA LYS A 170 9.52 -11.40 7.24
C LYS A 170 9.04 -12.69 6.59
N MET A 171 8.28 -12.61 5.50
CA MET A 171 7.46 -13.73 5.04
C MET A 171 7.35 -13.83 3.51
N ASN A 172 8.44 -13.56 2.78
CA ASN A 172 8.55 -13.96 1.38
C ASN A 172 7.38 -13.46 0.48
N ASN A 173 7.04 -12.18 0.50
CA ASN A 173 6.02 -11.62 -0.40
C ASN A 173 4.61 -12.24 -0.29
N ILE A 174 4.23 -12.83 0.86
CA ILE A 174 2.89 -13.40 1.11
C ILE A 174 1.74 -12.43 0.78
N TYR A 175 1.98 -11.12 0.79
CA TYR A 175 0.97 -10.14 0.40
C TYR A 175 0.41 -10.37 -1.00
N ILE A 176 1.18 -10.98 -1.92
CA ILE A 176 0.70 -11.40 -3.24
C ILE A 176 -0.49 -12.36 -3.11
N LEU A 177 -0.39 -13.36 -2.22
CA LEU A 177 -1.50 -14.27 -1.93
C LEU A 177 -2.71 -13.52 -1.36
N ASN A 178 -2.50 -12.55 -0.45
CA ASN A 178 -3.60 -11.73 0.07
C ASN A 178 -4.30 -10.95 -1.05
N VAL A 179 -3.55 -10.38 -2.00
CA VAL A 179 -4.12 -9.62 -3.14
C VAL A 179 -4.92 -10.53 -4.05
N ILE A 180 -4.36 -11.68 -4.46
CA ILE A 180 -5.05 -12.63 -5.35
C ILE A 180 -6.29 -13.23 -4.66
N LEU A 181 -6.19 -13.56 -3.37
CA LEU A 181 -7.35 -14.01 -2.57
C LEU A 181 -8.41 -12.92 -2.47
N GLY A 182 -7.99 -11.66 -2.27
CA GLY A 182 -8.87 -10.49 -2.32
C GLY A 182 -9.66 -10.45 -3.62
N ILE A 183 -9.00 -10.57 -4.77
CA ILE A 183 -9.65 -10.62 -6.08
C ILE A 183 -10.64 -11.79 -6.18
N TYR A 184 -10.32 -12.95 -5.61
CA TYR A 184 -11.21 -14.10 -5.62
C TYR A 184 -12.51 -13.86 -4.83
N ILE A 185 -12.43 -13.26 -3.64
CA ILE A 185 -13.60 -13.04 -2.77
C ILE A 185 -14.39 -11.75 -3.08
N LEU A 186 -13.80 -10.83 -3.83
CA LEU A 186 -14.42 -9.58 -4.25
C LEU A 186 -15.64 -9.83 -5.15
N LYS A 187 -16.72 -9.07 -4.97
CA LYS A 187 -17.85 -9.06 -5.90
C LYS A 187 -17.43 -8.50 -7.27
N LEU A 188 -18.26 -8.75 -8.28
CA LEU A 188 -18.12 -8.08 -9.57
C LEU A 188 -18.36 -6.57 -9.42
N GLU A 189 -17.79 -5.77 -10.33
CA GLU A 189 -17.91 -4.30 -10.35
C GLU A 189 -17.47 -3.59 -9.07
N SER A 190 -16.70 -4.29 -8.23
CA SER A 190 -16.25 -3.84 -6.91
C SER A 190 -14.77 -3.48 -6.94
N ASP A 191 -14.29 -2.84 -5.88
CA ASP A 191 -12.98 -2.19 -5.86
C ASP A 191 -12.01 -2.84 -4.85
N ILE A 192 -10.71 -2.76 -5.13
CA ILE A 192 -9.66 -3.18 -4.20
C ILE A 192 -8.59 -2.10 -4.09
N ILE A 193 -8.12 -1.87 -2.85
CA ILE A 193 -6.99 -0.99 -2.57
C ILE A 193 -5.92 -1.80 -1.86
N PHE A 194 -4.69 -1.79 -2.33
CA PHE A 194 -3.59 -2.46 -1.62
C PHE A 194 -2.29 -1.66 -1.65
N LYS A 195 -1.47 -1.83 -0.62
CA LYS A 195 -0.13 -1.23 -0.54
C LYS A 195 0.86 -2.10 -1.31
N ILE A 196 1.88 -1.52 -1.93
CA ILE A 196 2.97 -2.26 -2.56
C ILE A 196 4.31 -1.66 -2.12
N PRO A 197 5.30 -2.49 -1.71
CA PRO A 197 6.51 -2.00 -1.07
C PRO A 197 7.39 -1.19 -2.02
N ASN A 198 7.52 -1.66 -3.26
CA ASN A 198 8.30 -1.06 -4.33
C ASN A 198 7.74 -1.50 -5.69
N LEU A 199 8.21 -0.88 -6.78
CA LEU A 199 7.87 -1.29 -8.16
C LEU A 199 9.13 -1.58 -8.99
N TYR A 200 10.23 -1.98 -8.35
CA TYR A 200 11.48 -2.34 -9.03
C TYR A 200 11.61 -3.85 -9.16
N GLU A 201 11.12 -4.59 -8.16
CA GLU A 201 11.20 -6.04 -8.17
C GLU A 201 10.22 -6.65 -9.17
N GLN A 202 10.70 -7.65 -9.90
CA GLN A 202 9.95 -8.29 -10.99
C GLN A 202 8.57 -8.80 -10.53
N HIS A 203 8.47 -9.48 -9.38
CA HIS A 203 7.19 -9.97 -8.87
C HIS A 203 6.18 -8.85 -8.56
N ASN A 204 6.63 -7.64 -8.18
CA ASN A 204 5.75 -6.49 -7.96
C ASN A 204 5.21 -5.95 -9.29
N ILE A 205 6.06 -5.87 -10.31
CA ILE A 205 5.68 -5.46 -11.67
C ILE A 205 4.67 -6.46 -12.25
N GLU A 206 4.96 -7.75 -12.10
CA GLU A 206 4.07 -8.83 -12.53
C GLU A 206 2.76 -8.86 -11.76
N LEU A 207 2.75 -8.55 -10.45
CA LEU A 207 1.51 -8.38 -9.68
C LEU A 207 0.66 -7.24 -10.25
N LEU A 208 1.26 -6.08 -10.52
CA LEU A 208 0.53 -4.97 -11.11
C LEU A 208 -0.03 -5.29 -12.49
N TYR A 209 0.78 -5.96 -13.32
CA TYR A 209 0.34 -6.42 -14.63
C TYR A 209 -0.82 -7.41 -14.48
N PHE A 210 -0.70 -8.38 -13.57
CA PHE A 210 -1.73 -9.36 -13.31
C PHE A 210 -3.05 -8.71 -12.88
N VAL A 211 -3.04 -7.85 -11.86
CA VAL A 211 -4.26 -7.22 -11.37
C VAL A 211 -4.87 -6.29 -12.42
N SER A 212 -4.06 -5.56 -13.19
CA SER A 212 -4.56 -4.63 -14.22
C SER A 212 -5.28 -5.33 -15.38
N ASN A 213 -5.18 -6.65 -15.48
CA ASN A 213 -5.94 -7.45 -16.43
C ASN A 213 -7.41 -7.65 -16.03
N TYR A 214 -7.71 -7.56 -14.73
CA TYR A 214 -9.03 -7.92 -14.18
C TYR A 214 -9.88 -6.74 -13.74
N PHE A 215 -9.34 -5.53 -13.76
CA PHE A 215 -10.05 -4.33 -13.35
C PHE A 215 -10.19 -3.37 -14.54
N GLU A 216 -11.27 -2.61 -14.57
CA GLU A 216 -11.45 -1.59 -15.62
C GLU A 216 -10.38 -0.52 -15.56
N LYS A 217 -9.94 -0.17 -14.35
CA LYS A 217 -8.93 0.87 -14.13
C LYS A 217 -8.02 0.51 -12.97
N THR A 218 -6.72 0.58 -13.19
CA THR A 218 -5.71 0.49 -12.12
C THR A 218 -4.96 1.80 -11.99
N VAL A 219 -4.84 2.29 -10.76
CA VAL A 219 -4.21 3.57 -10.43
C VAL A 219 -3.15 3.36 -9.36
N ILE A 220 -1.95 3.87 -9.61
CA ILE A 220 -0.91 4.01 -8.58
C ILE A 220 -1.13 5.37 -7.90
N ILE A 221 -1.27 5.37 -6.59
CA ILE A 221 -1.52 6.55 -5.75
C ILE A 221 -0.35 6.72 -4.77
N ARG A 222 0.18 7.95 -4.70
CA ARG A 222 1.09 8.40 -3.65
C ARG A 222 0.42 9.55 -2.88
N PRO A 223 -0.19 9.28 -1.70
CA PRO A 223 -0.80 10.33 -0.90
C PRO A 223 0.28 11.27 -0.35
N ASN A 224 -0.08 12.52 -0.13
CA ASN A 224 0.85 13.52 0.37
C ASN A 224 1.24 13.23 1.83
N ILE A 225 0.31 12.71 2.64
CA ILE A 225 0.55 12.32 4.05
C ILE A 225 1.67 11.29 4.18
N ASN A 226 1.92 10.48 3.15
CA ASN A 226 2.95 9.44 3.22
C ASN A 226 4.31 10.04 3.58
N ASN A 227 5.10 9.29 4.36
CA ASN A 227 6.44 9.73 4.72
C ASN A 227 7.28 9.93 3.45
N TYR A 228 7.82 11.14 3.27
CA TYR A 228 8.62 11.53 2.11
C TYR A 228 9.86 10.67 1.90
N LEU A 229 10.32 9.98 2.95
CA LEU A 229 11.48 9.10 2.97
C LEU A 229 11.14 7.63 2.67
N GLN A 230 9.85 7.30 2.48
CA GLN A 230 9.35 5.98 2.14
C GLN A 230 8.93 5.92 0.66
N ASN A 231 9.11 4.74 0.05
CA ASN A 231 8.77 4.49 -1.37
C ASN A 231 7.51 3.65 -1.56
N TYR A 232 6.74 3.44 -0.49
CA TYR A 232 5.49 2.72 -0.58
C TYR A 232 4.53 3.42 -1.53
N LYS A 233 3.81 2.61 -2.30
CA LYS A 233 2.79 3.05 -3.25
C LYS A 233 1.48 2.35 -2.89
N TYR A 234 0.37 3.00 -3.17
CA TYR A 234 -0.96 2.42 -2.98
C TYR A 234 -1.56 2.18 -4.34
N ILE A 235 -2.11 1.00 -4.55
CA ILE A 235 -2.72 0.58 -5.81
C ILE A 235 -4.21 0.54 -5.59
N CYS A 236 -4.95 1.31 -6.39
CA CYS A 236 -6.39 1.26 -6.44
C CYS A 236 -6.79 0.61 -7.76
N CYS A 237 -7.39 -0.59 -7.68
CA CYS A 237 -7.99 -1.24 -8.84
C CYS A 237 -9.51 -1.11 -8.73
N LYS A 238 -10.12 -0.61 -9.81
CA LYS A 238 -11.53 -0.24 -9.84
C LYS A 238 -12.33 -1.12 -10.76
N ARG A 239 -13.54 -1.47 -10.32
CA ARG A 239 -14.54 -2.25 -11.04
C ARG A 239 -13.97 -3.56 -11.54
N LEU A 240 -14.04 -4.58 -10.69
CA LEU A 240 -13.68 -5.95 -11.08
C LEU A 240 -14.50 -6.36 -12.31
N SER A 241 -13.81 -6.81 -13.35
CA SER A 241 -14.41 -7.15 -14.64
C SER A 241 -15.43 -8.28 -14.52
N ASN A 242 -16.57 -8.10 -15.17
CA ASN A 242 -17.62 -9.13 -15.28
C ASN A 242 -17.17 -10.37 -16.08
N THR A 243 -16.07 -10.27 -16.83
CA THR A 243 -15.52 -11.37 -17.63
C THR A 243 -14.48 -12.21 -16.89
N ILE A 244 -14.25 -11.97 -15.60
CA ILE A 244 -13.23 -12.67 -14.83
C ILE A 244 -13.56 -14.16 -14.67
N ASN A 245 -12.60 -15.02 -15.01
CA ASN A 245 -12.69 -16.44 -14.70
C ASN A 245 -12.30 -16.67 -13.23
N LYS A 246 -13.29 -16.71 -12.33
CA LYS A 246 -13.06 -16.91 -10.89
C LYS A 246 -12.41 -18.26 -10.56
N ASP A 247 -12.65 -19.31 -11.34
CA ASP A 247 -12.03 -20.62 -11.12
C ASP A 247 -10.53 -20.59 -11.46
N PHE A 248 -10.15 -19.80 -12.46
CA PHE A 248 -8.75 -19.53 -12.75
C PHE A 248 -8.07 -18.78 -11.59
N ILE A 249 -8.69 -17.72 -11.07
CA ILE A 249 -8.16 -16.99 -9.90
C ILE A 249 -8.04 -17.93 -8.70
N LYS A 250 -9.05 -18.78 -8.46
CA LYS A 250 -9.03 -19.80 -7.40
C LYS A 250 -7.84 -20.74 -7.52
N TYR A 251 -7.59 -21.25 -8.73
CA TYR A 251 -6.46 -22.12 -9.02
C TYR A 251 -5.13 -21.42 -8.71
N ILE A 252 -4.98 -20.15 -9.12
CA ILE A 252 -3.79 -19.36 -8.79
C ILE A 252 -3.66 -19.19 -7.28
N CYS A 253 -4.71 -18.79 -6.57
CA CYS A 253 -4.69 -18.68 -5.10
C CYS A 253 -4.17 -19.96 -4.45
N ASP A 254 -4.69 -21.12 -4.86
CA ASP A 254 -4.29 -22.42 -4.31
C ASP A 254 -2.84 -22.76 -4.64
N SER A 255 -2.36 -22.37 -5.81
CA SER A 255 -0.97 -22.56 -6.24
C SER A 255 -0.01 -21.72 -5.39
N PHE A 256 -0.33 -20.45 -5.15
CA PHE A 256 0.43 -19.57 -4.25
C PHE A 256 0.36 -20.02 -2.79
N TYR A 257 -0.81 -20.43 -2.31
CA TYR A 257 -0.95 -20.99 -0.96
C TYR A 257 -0.07 -22.23 -0.77
N ASN A 258 -0.08 -23.15 -1.74
CA ASN A 258 0.78 -24.33 -1.72
C ASN A 258 2.27 -23.95 -1.77
N PHE A 259 2.63 -22.97 -2.61
CA PHE A 259 3.99 -22.43 -2.68
C PHE A 259 4.47 -21.93 -1.31
N TYR A 260 3.71 -21.06 -0.66
CA TYR A 260 4.09 -20.46 0.62
C TYR A 260 4.07 -21.43 1.80
N THR A 261 3.30 -22.51 1.72
CA THR A 261 3.20 -23.51 2.81
C THR A 261 4.20 -24.66 2.67
N LYS A 262 4.64 -25.00 1.45
CA LYS A 262 5.53 -26.15 1.20
C LYS A 262 6.99 -25.77 0.97
N ASN A 263 7.27 -24.55 0.55
CA ASN A 263 8.63 -24.17 0.20
C ASN A 263 9.51 -23.89 1.42
N ASP A 264 10.81 -24.09 1.21
CA ASP A 264 11.84 -23.69 2.16
C ASP A 264 11.72 -22.19 2.45
N LYS A 265 11.73 -21.82 3.74
CA LYS A 265 11.52 -20.44 4.21
C LYS A 265 12.52 -19.44 3.63
N ASN A 266 13.62 -19.96 3.09
CA ASN A 266 14.73 -19.18 2.53
C ASN A 266 14.55 -18.78 1.05
N LEU A 267 13.63 -19.42 0.30
CA LEU A 267 13.49 -19.17 -1.14
C LEU A 267 12.45 -18.09 -1.39
N LYS A 268 12.84 -16.96 -2.02
CA LYS A 268 11.91 -15.88 -2.32
C LYS A 268 11.20 -16.04 -3.67
N LEU A 269 9.93 -15.62 -3.75
CA LEU A 269 9.26 -15.48 -5.05
C LEU A 269 9.92 -14.36 -5.85
N THR A 270 10.49 -14.70 -7.00
CA THR A 270 11.16 -13.73 -7.88
C THR A 270 10.28 -13.31 -9.04
N SER A 271 9.47 -14.24 -9.58
CA SER A 271 8.57 -14.04 -10.71
C SER A 271 7.50 -15.14 -10.69
N PHE A 272 6.33 -14.89 -11.27
CA PHE A 272 5.24 -15.84 -11.44
C PHE A 272 4.59 -15.80 -12.83
N LEU A 273 5.04 -14.93 -13.73
CA LEU A 273 4.62 -14.94 -15.13
C LEU A 273 5.66 -15.66 -16.02
N LYS A 274 5.16 -16.48 -16.93
CA LYS A 274 5.96 -17.18 -17.94
C LYS A 274 6.49 -16.23 -19.00
N ASN A 275 5.62 -15.32 -19.46
CA ASN A 275 5.92 -14.35 -20.51
C ASN A 275 6.39 -13.03 -19.90
N ASN A 276 7.26 -12.33 -20.61
CA ASN A 276 7.67 -10.99 -20.21
C ASN A 276 6.49 -10.03 -20.27
N VAL A 277 6.44 -9.12 -19.30
CA VAL A 277 5.47 -8.02 -19.28
C VAL A 277 5.70 -7.15 -20.52
N PRO A 278 4.64 -6.72 -21.24
CA PRO A 278 4.78 -5.87 -22.42
C PRO A 278 5.55 -4.58 -22.11
N THR A 279 6.42 -4.17 -23.04
CA THR A 279 7.27 -2.99 -22.89
C THR A 279 6.47 -1.72 -22.64
N THR A 280 5.29 -1.57 -23.25
CA THR A 280 4.38 -0.44 -23.02
C THR A 280 3.93 -0.32 -21.57
N PHE A 281 3.70 -1.45 -20.89
CA PHE A 281 3.38 -1.48 -19.47
C PHE A 281 4.62 -1.18 -18.63
N ILE A 282 5.75 -1.80 -18.96
CA ILE A 282 7.04 -1.56 -18.27
C ILE A 282 7.41 -0.08 -18.32
N SER A 283 7.37 0.57 -19.48
CA SER A 283 7.72 1.99 -19.62
C SER A 283 6.85 2.90 -18.77
N LYS A 284 5.56 2.55 -18.53
CA LYS A 284 4.69 3.30 -17.62
C LYS A 284 5.07 3.12 -16.15
N ILE A 285 5.50 1.92 -15.78
CA ILE A 285 6.04 1.66 -14.45
C ILE A 285 7.38 2.38 -14.25
N GLU A 286 8.26 2.35 -15.25
CA GLU A 286 9.54 3.07 -15.23
C GLU A 286 9.34 4.58 -15.12
N GLU A 287 8.41 5.17 -15.86
CA GLU A 287 8.06 6.59 -15.72
C GLU A 287 7.63 6.94 -14.29
N CYS A 288 6.74 6.13 -13.70
CA CYS A 288 6.32 6.29 -12.31
C CYS A 288 7.50 6.15 -11.33
N ASN A 289 8.35 5.16 -11.56
CA ASN A 289 9.52 4.91 -10.74
C ASN A 289 10.53 6.04 -10.83
N SER A 290 10.84 6.57 -12.01
CA SER A 290 11.78 7.69 -12.16
C SER A 290 11.30 8.94 -11.43
N ILE A 291 10.01 9.28 -11.55
CA ILE A 291 9.44 10.44 -10.84
C ILE A 291 9.50 10.26 -9.32
N THR A 292 9.10 9.09 -8.82
CA THR A 292 9.10 8.81 -7.39
C THR A 292 10.51 8.66 -6.82
N ALA A 293 11.43 8.08 -7.59
CA ALA A 293 12.83 7.92 -7.27
C ALA A 293 13.56 9.27 -7.14
N GLN A 294 13.35 10.16 -8.11
CA GLN A 294 13.90 11.52 -8.09
C GLN A 294 13.40 12.30 -6.87
N THR A 295 12.09 12.30 -6.65
CA THR A 295 11.47 12.96 -5.48
C THR A 295 12.07 12.43 -4.17
N LEU A 296 12.25 11.11 -4.07
CA LEU A 296 12.82 10.48 -2.89
C LEU A 296 14.28 10.88 -2.66
N LEU A 297 15.10 10.91 -3.72
CA LEU A 297 16.49 11.39 -3.64
C LEU A 297 16.56 12.86 -3.22
N ASP A 298 15.73 13.72 -3.81
CA ASP A 298 15.69 15.15 -3.47
C ASP A 298 15.38 15.36 -1.98
N ASN A 299 14.41 14.60 -1.44
CA ASN A 299 14.06 14.65 -0.02
C ASN A 299 15.23 14.20 0.88
N TYR A 300 15.93 13.15 0.48
CA TYR A 300 17.07 12.62 1.20
C TYR A 300 18.28 13.60 1.15
N CYS A 301 18.57 14.18 -0.01
CA CYS A 301 19.57 15.24 -0.16
C CYS A 301 19.23 16.48 0.67
N TYR A 302 17.96 16.89 0.68
CA TYR A 302 17.49 17.99 1.51
C TYR A 302 17.68 17.68 3.00
N LEU A 303 17.30 16.48 3.45
CA LEU A 303 17.55 15.99 4.82
C LEU A 303 19.04 16.03 5.18
N HIS A 304 19.90 15.49 4.31
CA HIS A 304 21.34 15.51 4.52
C HIS A 304 21.87 16.95 4.70
N ASN A 305 21.43 17.88 3.85
CA ASN A 305 21.86 19.28 3.91
C ASN A 305 21.39 19.98 5.19
N ILE A 306 20.16 19.74 5.64
CA ILE A 306 19.67 20.32 6.90
C ILE A 306 20.42 19.73 8.11
N CYS A 307 20.64 18.41 8.14
CA CYS A 307 21.43 17.76 9.19
C CYS A 307 22.85 18.35 9.28
N LYS A 308 23.54 18.46 8.14
CA LYS A 308 24.87 19.04 8.05
C LYS A 308 24.93 20.50 8.48
N PHE A 309 23.89 21.28 8.19
CA PHE A 309 23.83 22.69 8.59
C PHE A 309 23.56 22.84 10.08
N ASN A 310 22.66 22.04 10.65
CA ASN A 310 22.30 22.08 12.07
C ASN A 310 23.45 21.62 12.98
N GLU A 311 24.33 20.75 12.49
CA GLU A 311 25.55 20.37 13.22
C GLU A 311 26.57 21.52 13.29
N LYS A 312 26.64 22.35 12.24
CA LYS A 312 27.61 23.46 12.16
C LYS A 312 27.12 24.73 12.86
N ASN A 313 25.81 25.00 12.82
CA ASN A 313 25.19 26.19 13.39
C ASN A 313 23.91 25.76 14.13
N ASN A 314 23.70 26.21 15.38
CA ASN A 314 22.41 26.02 16.07
C ASN A 314 21.32 26.77 15.29
N CYS A 315 20.57 26.04 14.46
CA CYS A 315 19.82 26.63 13.36
C CYS A 315 18.33 26.76 13.65
N ASN A 316 18.00 27.46 14.73
CA ASN A 316 16.62 27.58 15.22
C ASN A 316 15.70 28.31 14.22
N ASP A 317 16.19 29.35 13.54
CA ASP A 317 15.37 30.18 12.65
C ASP A 317 14.97 29.46 11.36
N LYS A 318 15.86 28.66 10.78
CA LYS A 318 15.54 27.87 9.58
C LYS A 318 14.58 26.73 9.93
N ILE A 319 14.75 26.15 11.11
CA ILE A 319 13.84 25.11 11.62
C ILE A 319 12.45 25.69 11.90
N SER A 320 12.35 26.91 12.45
CA SER A 320 11.06 27.58 12.66
C SER A 320 10.37 27.92 11.33
N GLU A 321 11.11 28.40 10.33
CA GLU A 321 10.57 28.67 8.98
C GLU A 321 10.00 27.38 8.32
N ILE A 322 10.72 26.26 8.44
CA ILE A 322 10.25 24.95 7.95
C ILE A 322 8.96 24.54 8.67
N ASN A 323 8.90 24.72 9.99
CA ASN A 323 7.72 24.39 10.79
C ASN A 323 6.49 25.20 10.37
N GLU A 324 6.62 26.51 10.18
CA GLU A 324 5.51 27.35 9.72
C GLU A 324 5.01 26.92 8.34
N LYS A 325 5.93 26.64 7.40
CA LYS A 325 5.54 26.11 6.07
C LYS A 325 4.83 24.77 6.18
N ASN A 326 5.25 23.89 7.08
CA ASN A 326 4.62 22.60 7.28
C ASN A 326 3.24 22.71 7.93
N LYS A 327 3.07 23.63 8.89
CA LYS A 327 1.78 23.94 9.50
C LYS A 327 0.77 24.38 8.45
N GLN A 328 1.16 25.29 7.57
CA GLN A 328 0.31 25.73 6.45
C GLN A 328 -0.06 24.58 5.50
N LYS A 329 0.88 23.68 5.19
CA LYS A 329 0.57 22.48 4.39
C LYS A 329 -0.47 21.58 5.05
N CYS A 330 -0.37 21.37 6.37
CA CYS A 330 -1.33 20.58 7.12
C CYS A 330 -2.71 21.23 7.16
N ILE A 331 -2.79 22.54 7.40
CA ILE A 331 -4.06 23.30 7.36
C ILE A 331 -4.71 23.15 5.99
N ASN A 332 -3.96 23.39 4.91
CA ASN A 332 -4.46 23.22 3.54
C ASN A 332 -4.93 21.80 3.24
N TRP A 333 -4.24 20.79 3.79
CA TRP A 333 -4.66 19.40 3.67
C TRP A 333 -5.98 19.14 4.41
N CYS A 334 -6.14 19.66 5.63
CA CYS A 334 -7.38 19.56 6.40
C CYS A 334 -8.55 20.22 5.65
N ILE A 335 -8.36 21.42 5.09
CA ILE A 335 -9.35 22.11 4.27
C ILE A 335 -9.75 21.25 3.06
N THR A 336 -8.76 20.74 2.31
CA THR A 336 -9.00 19.92 1.11
C THR A 336 -9.78 18.64 1.41
N ASN A 337 -9.58 18.05 2.59
CA ASN A 337 -10.23 16.81 2.99
C ASN A 337 -11.41 17.02 3.95
N SER A 338 -11.86 18.27 4.15
CA SER A 338 -12.98 18.62 5.04
C SER A 338 -12.81 18.09 6.48
N ILE A 339 -11.59 18.19 7.03
CA ILE A 339 -11.27 17.82 8.40
C ILE A 339 -11.19 19.08 9.27
N GLU A 340 -11.85 19.08 10.43
CA GLU A 340 -11.77 20.18 11.39
C GLU A 340 -10.36 20.32 11.98
N TYR A 341 -9.88 21.56 12.07
CA TYR A 341 -8.56 21.89 12.58
C TYR A 341 -8.62 23.08 13.54
N ASN A 342 -7.64 23.16 14.42
CA ASN A 342 -7.38 24.30 15.28
C ASN A 342 -6.50 25.29 14.52
N GLU A 343 -6.89 26.56 14.50
CA GLU A 343 -5.98 27.65 14.16
C GLU A 343 -4.99 27.80 15.32
N LEU A 344 -3.87 27.07 15.23
CA LEU A 344 -2.75 27.17 16.18
C LEU A 344 -2.02 28.50 16.07
#